data_AF-A0A2K8X0F5-F1
#
_entry.id   AF-A0A2K8X0F5-F1
#
_cell.length_a   1.000
_cell.length_b   1.000
_cell.length_c   1.000
_cell.angle_alpha   90.00
_cell.angle_beta   90.00
_cell.angle_gamma   90.00
#
_symmetry.space_group_name_H-M   'P 1'
#
loop_
_entity.id
_entity.type
_entity.pdbx_description
1 polymer ?
#
loop_
_entity_poly.entity_id
_entity_poly.type
_entity_poly.pdbx_seq_one_letter_code
_entity_poly.pdbx_strand_id
1 'polypeptide(L)'
;MSNTKFYFTNNYGLFLIVLITILLGCKKTPDQNQNLLAPKVLIDTITAKDTTSKADTITDNRTEHASQLISRIDSINKLLNWKKTKSVLWTSKNGDLAFKTFGGIQEFITAVYIKTLSEGKPLADVIDLNTFKHLGSAFYKDKNNIYTFYEMAGGGRVWILKDADLKTFRTIGECYAKDKNYIYGERAMKMDAVDYKTFKTCKSCGCYAKDENGYYYWGNKIEDINTITNKETLAIIKKLN
;
A
#
# COMPACT_ATOMS: atom_id res chain seq x y z
N MET A 1 7.20 6.58 -29.95
CA MET A 1 6.95 5.44 -29.03
C MET A 1 8.30 4.95 -28.54
N SER A 2 8.66 5.27 -27.29
CA SER A 2 9.94 4.88 -26.69
C SER A 2 9.63 4.06 -25.43
N ASN A 3 9.95 2.76 -25.48
CA ASN A 3 9.83 1.84 -24.37
C ASN A 3 11.02 2.00 -23.43
N THR A 4 10.79 2.58 -22.25
CA THR A 4 11.80 2.60 -21.18
C THR A 4 11.52 1.43 -20.23
N LYS A 5 12.39 0.41 -20.26
CA LYS A 5 12.36 -0.70 -19.30
C LYS A 5 12.98 -0.24 -17.98
N PHE A 6 12.23 -0.29 -16.89
CA PHE A 6 12.76 -0.15 -15.53
C PHE A 6 13.12 -1.53 -14.98
N TYR A 7 14.38 -1.70 -14.59
CA TYR A 7 14.86 -2.90 -13.89
C TYR A 7 14.61 -2.72 -12.39
N PHE A 8 13.76 -3.56 -11.80
CA PHE A 8 13.69 -3.73 -10.35
C PHE A 8 14.51 -4.95 -9.95
N THR A 9 15.50 -4.76 -9.10
CA THR A 9 16.25 -5.85 -8.47
C THR A 9 15.34 -6.55 -7.45
N ASN A 10 15.02 -7.80 -7.75
CA ASN A 10 14.17 -8.70 -6.97
C ASN A 10 14.78 -9.02 -5.59
N ASN A 11 14.03 -8.75 -4.52
CA ASN A 11 14.26 -9.37 -3.23
C ASN A 11 12.93 -9.96 -2.72
N TYR A 12 12.51 -11.08 -3.31
CA TYR A 12 11.20 -11.73 -3.07
C TYR A 12 11.19 -12.70 -1.87
N GLY A 13 12.22 -12.71 -1.04
CA GLY A 13 12.36 -13.65 0.08
C GLY A 13 11.42 -13.40 1.28
N LEU A 14 10.78 -12.23 1.37
CA LEU A 14 9.93 -11.85 2.52
C LEU A 14 8.41 -11.88 2.24
N PHE A 15 8.01 -12.15 1.00
CA PHE A 15 6.62 -11.93 0.54
C PHE A 15 5.62 -13.02 0.97
N LEU A 16 6.07 -14.18 1.47
CA LEU A 16 5.19 -15.30 1.81
C LEU A 16 4.70 -15.28 3.27
N ILE A 17 5.40 -14.59 4.18
CA ILE A 17 5.11 -14.65 5.62
C ILE A 17 3.97 -13.69 6.03
N VAL A 18 3.76 -12.60 5.28
CA VAL A 18 2.76 -11.56 5.65
C VAL A 18 1.32 -12.00 5.36
N LEU A 19 1.09 -12.98 4.47
CA LEU A 19 -0.26 -13.45 4.17
C LEU A 19 -0.82 -14.38 5.27
N ILE A 20 0.04 -15.03 6.06
CA ILE A 20 -0.36 -15.99 7.11
C ILE A 20 -0.81 -15.28 8.39
N THR A 21 -0.31 -14.08 8.68
CA THR A 21 -0.64 -13.36 9.93
C THR A 21 -2.04 -12.74 9.95
N ILE A 22 -2.77 -12.70 8.84
CA ILE A 22 -4.11 -12.09 8.76
C ILE A 22 -5.21 -13.03 9.31
N LEU A 23 -4.90 -14.31 9.58
CA LEU A 23 -5.87 -15.29 10.08
C LEU A 23 -5.80 -15.59 11.58
N LEU A 24 -4.82 -15.09 12.31
CA LEU A 24 -4.68 -15.33 13.76
C LEU A 24 -4.53 -14.00 14.50
N GLY A 25 -5.66 -13.45 14.92
CA GLY A 25 -5.68 -12.37 15.90
C GLY A 25 -5.19 -12.89 17.25
N CYS A 26 -4.03 -12.43 17.70
CA CYS A 26 -3.64 -12.48 19.11
C CYS A 26 -2.96 -11.17 19.50
N LYS A 27 -3.59 -10.50 20.49
CA LYS A 27 -3.10 -9.30 21.16
C LYS A 27 -1.72 -9.56 21.78
N LYS A 28 -0.78 -8.63 21.61
CA LYS A 28 0.27 -8.36 22.61
C LYS A 28 0.67 -6.88 22.60
N THR A 29 0.70 -6.29 23.78
CA THR A 29 1.56 -5.16 24.18
C THR A 29 2.23 -5.56 25.52
N PRO A 30 3.25 -4.84 26.01
CA PRO A 30 4.66 -5.10 25.72
C PRO A 30 5.48 -5.42 27.00
N ASP A 31 6.57 -6.18 26.93
CA ASP A 31 7.91 -5.75 27.36
C ASP A 31 8.98 -6.86 27.19
N GLN A 32 10.23 -6.47 27.43
CA GLN A 32 11.50 -6.91 26.86
C GLN A 32 12.10 -8.31 27.19
N ASN A 33 13.04 -8.66 26.30
CA ASN A 33 14.29 -9.41 26.49
C ASN A 33 14.32 -10.96 26.46
N GLN A 34 14.80 -11.43 25.30
CA GLN A 34 15.84 -12.43 25.04
C GLN A 34 15.71 -13.88 25.52
N ASN A 35 16.05 -14.77 24.58
CA ASN A 35 16.25 -16.22 24.67
C ASN A 35 15.02 -17.09 24.90
N LEU A 36 14.45 -17.62 23.81
CA LEU A 36 13.83 -18.94 23.87
C LEU A 36 14.23 -19.80 22.66
N LEU A 37 14.73 -20.98 23.03
CA LEU A 37 15.24 -22.04 22.19
C LEU A 37 14.18 -22.53 21.19
N ALA A 38 14.64 -22.87 19.99
CA ALA A 38 13.85 -23.55 18.97
C ALA A 38 13.47 -24.97 19.45
N PRO A 39 12.20 -25.41 19.31
CA PRO A 39 11.85 -26.81 19.53
C PRO A 39 12.33 -27.67 18.36
N LYS A 40 13.22 -28.60 18.70
CA LYS A 40 13.57 -29.82 17.96
C LYS A 40 12.36 -30.76 17.87
N VAL A 41 12.42 -31.73 16.94
CA VAL A 41 11.50 -32.87 16.69
C VAL A 41 10.34 -32.51 15.75
N LEU A 42 10.32 -32.92 14.48
CA LEU A 42 10.25 -34.31 14.01
C LEU A 42 10.83 -34.41 12.57
N ILE A 43 12.03 -34.95 12.43
CA ILE A 43 12.59 -35.40 11.13
C ILE A 43 13.04 -36.82 11.38
N ASP A 44 12.30 -37.81 10.86
CA ASP A 44 12.77 -39.18 10.63
C ASP A 44 11.73 -39.96 9.81
N THR A 45 11.67 -39.68 8.51
CA THR A 45 11.61 -40.70 7.44
C THR A 45 11.56 -39.96 6.11
N ILE A 46 12.68 -39.94 5.40
CA ILE A 46 12.87 -40.08 3.94
C ILE A 46 14.39 -39.96 3.78
N THR A 47 15.10 -41.03 4.09
CA THR A 47 16.49 -41.20 3.68
C THR A 47 16.54 -41.93 2.35
N ALA A 48 17.21 -41.28 1.40
CA ALA A 48 17.96 -41.85 0.30
C ALA A 48 17.17 -42.65 -0.76
N LYS A 49 16.87 -41.99 -1.88
CA LYS A 49 17.49 -42.36 -3.15
C LYS A 49 17.40 -41.23 -4.17
N ASP A 50 18.46 -41.18 -4.98
CA ASP A 50 18.60 -40.47 -6.25
C ASP A 50 19.02 -38.99 -6.20
N THR A 51 20.32 -38.81 -5.95
CA THR A 51 21.13 -37.85 -6.71
C THR A 51 21.09 -38.23 -8.19
N THR A 52 20.35 -37.48 -9.01
CA THR A 52 20.68 -37.26 -10.43
C THR A 52 20.09 -35.94 -10.90
N SER A 53 20.85 -35.24 -11.72
CA SER A 53 20.57 -33.94 -12.33
C SER A 53 19.16 -33.82 -12.90
N LYS A 54 18.46 -32.72 -12.61
CA LYS A 54 17.59 -32.05 -13.59
C LYS A 54 17.29 -30.62 -13.16
N ALA A 55 17.78 -29.67 -13.96
CA ALA A 55 17.25 -28.34 -14.02
C ALA A 55 15.91 -28.40 -14.77
N ASP A 56 14.85 -28.89 -14.12
CA ASP A 56 13.45 -28.85 -14.56
C ASP A 56 12.57 -29.17 -13.34
N THR A 57 11.44 -28.47 -13.14
CA THR A 57 10.36 -28.65 -12.12
C THR A 57 10.24 -27.73 -10.90
N ILE A 58 10.74 -26.48 -10.92
CA ILE A 58 10.33 -25.47 -9.90
C ILE A 58 9.10 -24.64 -10.34
N THR A 59 8.76 -24.64 -11.63
CA THR A 59 7.74 -23.74 -12.22
C THR A 59 6.30 -24.21 -12.04
N ASP A 60 6.07 -25.51 -11.82
CA ASP A 60 4.72 -26.12 -11.79
C ASP A 60 3.98 -25.83 -10.46
N ASN A 61 4.66 -26.01 -9.34
CA ASN A 61 4.05 -25.94 -8.01
C ASN A 61 3.57 -24.53 -7.61
N ARG A 62 4.29 -23.47 -8.00
CA ARG A 62 3.93 -22.08 -7.62
C ARG A 62 2.66 -21.59 -8.32
N THR A 63 2.47 -22.02 -9.56
CA THR A 63 1.35 -21.61 -10.41
C THR A 63 0.06 -22.27 -9.93
N GLU A 64 0.13 -23.57 -9.61
CA GLU A 64 -1.00 -24.32 -9.08
C GLU A 64 -1.47 -23.74 -7.72
N HIS A 65 -0.54 -23.47 -6.80
CA HIS A 65 -0.87 -22.85 -5.52
C HIS A 65 -1.52 -21.46 -5.67
N ALA A 66 -1.03 -20.63 -6.60
CA ALA A 66 -1.62 -19.31 -6.86
C ALA A 66 -3.07 -19.43 -7.39
N SER A 67 -3.30 -20.36 -8.32
CA SER A 67 -4.63 -20.62 -8.89
C SER A 67 -5.64 -21.10 -7.82
N GLN A 68 -5.21 -22.02 -6.94
CA GLN A 68 -6.04 -22.51 -5.84
C GLN A 68 -6.40 -21.39 -4.85
N LEU A 69 -5.42 -20.54 -4.48
CA LEU A 69 -5.64 -19.40 -3.59
C LEU A 69 -6.66 -18.41 -4.18
N ILE A 70 -6.53 -18.10 -5.46
CA ILE A 70 -7.43 -17.17 -6.16
C ILE A 70 -8.84 -17.74 -6.26
N SER A 71 -8.97 -19.01 -6.62
CA SER A 71 -10.28 -19.70 -6.66
C SER A 71 -10.98 -19.68 -5.29
N ARG A 72 -10.20 -19.79 -4.20
CA ARG A 72 -10.73 -19.70 -2.84
C ARG A 72 -11.17 -18.28 -2.50
N ILE A 73 -10.38 -17.25 -2.87
CA ILE A 73 -10.74 -15.84 -2.70
C ILE A 73 -12.03 -15.52 -3.47
N ASP A 74 -12.15 -15.96 -4.72
CA ASP A 74 -13.35 -15.73 -5.54
C ASP A 74 -14.59 -16.39 -4.94
N SER A 75 -14.45 -17.63 -4.45
CA SER A 75 -15.53 -18.34 -3.76
C SER A 75 -15.97 -17.59 -2.50
N ILE A 76 -15.03 -17.08 -1.71
CA ILE A 76 -15.32 -16.24 -0.53
C ILE A 76 -16.02 -14.94 -0.95
N ASN A 77 -15.54 -14.26 -1.99
CA ASN A 77 -16.14 -13.02 -2.48
C ASN A 77 -17.57 -13.23 -2.99
N LYS A 78 -17.83 -14.32 -3.69
CA LYS A 78 -19.18 -14.71 -4.14
C LYS A 78 -20.09 -14.95 -2.94
N LEU A 79 -19.60 -15.64 -1.91
CA LEU A 79 -20.35 -15.86 -0.68
C LEU A 79 -20.61 -14.56 0.07
N LEU A 80 -19.65 -13.62 0.11
CA LEU A 80 -19.78 -12.34 0.80
C LEU A 80 -20.68 -11.33 0.07
N ASN A 81 -20.97 -11.54 -1.21
CA ASN A 81 -21.91 -10.74 -2.01
C ASN A 81 -21.68 -9.23 -1.85
N TRP A 82 -20.46 -8.77 -2.14
CA TRP A 82 -20.07 -7.38 -1.98
C TRP A 82 -20.88 -6.43 -2.86
N LYS A 83 -21.36 -5.33 -2.26
CA LYS A 83 -22.12 -4.28 -2.93
C LYS A 83 -21.44 -2.94 -2.78
N LYS A 84 -21.34 -2.17 -3.87
CA LYS A 84 -20.76 -0.83 -3.84
C LYS A 84 -21.69 0.12 -3.08
N THR A 85 -21.13 0.97 -2.22
CA THR A 85 -21.86 2.03 -1.53
C THR A 85 -22.04 3.25 -2.42
N LYS A 86 -22.65 4.33 -1.91
CA LYS A 86 -22.65 5.64 -2.58
C LYS A 86 -21.24 6.27 -2.67
N SER A 87 -20.30 5.77 -1.87
CA SER A 87 -18.89 6.18 -1.88
C SER A 87 -18.03 5.22 -2.71
N VAL A 88 -16.70 5.31 -2.58
CA VAL A 88 -15.76 4.34 -3.16
C VAL A 88 -15.75 2.98 -2.43
N LEU A 89 -16.32 2.91 -1.23
CA LEU A 89 -16.31 1.72 -0.37
C LEU A 89 -17.36 0.69 -0.80
N TRP A 90 -17.16 -0.54 -0.36
CA TRP A 90 -18.02 -1.70 -0.57
C TRP A 90 -18.46 -2.31 0.75
N THR A 91 -19.67 -2.86 0.78
CA THR A 91 -20.22 -3.57 1.94
C THR A 91 -20.50 -5.03 1.62
N SER A 92 -20.15 -5.94 2.54
CA SER A 92 -20.47 -7.37 2.42
C SER A 92 -21.87 -7.68 2.97
N LYS A 93 -22.38 -8.89 2.71
CA LYS A 93 -23.61 -9.41 3.33
C LYS A 93 -23.53 -9.50 4.86
N ASN A 94 -22.32 -9.57 5.42
CA ASN A 94 -22.08 -9.68 6.85
C ASN A 94 -21.92 -8.31 7.52
N GLY A 95 -22.02 -7.21 6.76
CA GLY A 95 -21.83 -5.85 7.27
C GLY A 95 -20.37 -5.38 7.30
N ASP A 96 -19.43 -6.10 6.68
CA ASP A 96 -18.06 -5.60 6.51
C ASP A 96 -18.07 -4.34 5.63
N LEU A 97 -17.11 -3.44 5.83
CA LEU A 97 -16.84 -2.29 4.99
C LEU A 97 -15.42 -2.39 4.44
N ALA A 98 -15.21 -2.15 3.15
CA ALA A 98 -13.91 -2.33 2.52
C ALA A 98 -13.64 -1.38 1.35
N PHE A 99 -12.34 -1.11 1.12
CA PHE A 99 -11.88 -0.70 -0.20
C PHE A 99 -11.75 -1.93 -1.09
N LYS A 100 -12.19 -1.82 -2.35
CA LYS A 100 -11.98 -2.86 -3.36
C LYS A 100 -10.77 -2.50 -4.21
N THR A 101 -9.87 -3.46 -4.38
CA THR A 101 -8.69 -3.37 -5.24
C THR A 101 -8.51 -4.71 -5.96
N PHE A 102 -7.42 -4.87 -6.70
CA PHE A 102 -7.08 -6.09 -7.41
C PHE A 102 -5.70 -6.59 -6.96
N GLY A 103 -5.60 -7.89 -6.71
CA GLY A 103 -4.37 -8.55 -6.28
C GLY A 103 -4.19 -9.86 -7.01
N GLY A 104 -2.95 -10.35 -7.06
CA GLY A 104 -2.64 -11.55 -7.82
C GLY A 104 -1.17 -11.67 -8.20
N ILE A 105 -0.84 -12.76 -8.89
CA ILE A 105 0.50 -13.08 -9.38
C ILE A 105 0.41 -13.33 -10.89
N GLN A 106 1.26 -12.66 -11.66
CA GLN A 106 1.31 -12.79 -13.13
C GLN A 106 -0.07 -12.56 -13.76
N GLU A 107 -0.61 -13.55 -14.45
CA GLU A 107 -1.88 -13.49 -15.19
C GLU A 107 -3.10 -13.72 -14.30
N PHE A 108 -2.90 -14.19 -13.06
CA PHE A 108 -4.01 -14.50 -12.15
C PHE A 108 -4.29 -13.29 -11.27
N ILE A 109 -5.38 -12.58 -11.56
CA ILE A 109 -5.82 -11.37 -10.83
C ILE A 109 -7.23 -11.62 -10.28
N THR A 110 -7.46 -11.27 -9.01
CA THR A 110 -8.77 -11.30 -8.36
C THR A 110 -9.05 -10.01 -7.59
N ALA A 111 -10.33 -9.75 -7.34
CA ALA A 111 -10.75 -8.67 -6.47
C ALA A 111 -10.39 -8.96 -5.01
N VAL A 112 -9.75 -8.00 -4.36
CA VAL A 112 -9.40 -8.04 -2.94
C VAL A 112 -10.14 -6.91 -2.23
N TYR A 113 -10.68 -7.22 -1.04
CA TYR A 113 -11.41 -6.28 -0.21
C TYR A 113 -10.64 -6.00 1.08
N ILE A 114 -10.07 -4.79 1.17
CA ILE A 114 -9.31 -4.35 2.34
C ILE A 114 -10.28 -3.83 3.37
N LYS A 115 -10.53 -4.67 4.38
CA LYS A 115 -11.58 -4.46 5.40
C LYS A 115 -11.06 -3.94 6.74
N THR A 116 -9.75 -3.76 6.89
CA THR A 116 -9.12 -3.26 8.13
C THR A 116 -8.15 -2.12 7.84
N LEU A 117 -7.95 -1.27 8.84
CA LEU A 117 -6.76 -0.42 8.92
C LEU A 117 -5.50 -1.27 8.97
N SER A 118 -4.35 -0.68 8.67
CA SER A 118 -3.06 -1.37 8.76
C SER A 118 -2.69 -1.79 10.19
N GLU A 119 -3.28 -1.17 11.21
CA GLU A 119 -3.16 -1.60 12.62
C GLU A 119 -4.17 -2.70 13.02
N GLY A 120 -4.97 -3.19 12.07
CA GLY A 120 -5.86 -4.35 12.23
C GLY A 120 -7.30 -4.04 12.61
N LYS A 121 -7.65 -2.80 12.94
CA LYS A 121 -9.02 -2.42 13.30
C LYS A 121 -9.96 -2.48 12.07
N PRO A 122 -11.15 -3.10 12.15
CA PRO A 122 -12.11 -3.13 11.05
C PRO A 122 -12.52 -1.72 10.59
N LEU A 123 -12.64 -1.52 9.26
CA LEU A 123 -13.04 -0.24 8.69
C LEU A 123 -14.48 0.13 9.07
N ALA A 124 -15.37 -0.86 9.20
CA ALA A 124 -16.75 -0.66 9.62
C ALA A 124 -16.86 -0.04 11.03
N ASP A 125 -15.85 -0.23 11.89
CA ASP A 125 -15.84 0.28 13.26
C ASP A 125 -15.24 1.69 13.38
N VAL A 126 -14.65 2.22 12.31
CA VAL A 126 -13.94 3.52 12.33
C VAL A 126 -14.49 4.52 11.33
N ILE A 127 -14.92 4.07 10.16
CA ILE A 127 -15.41 4.95 9.09
C ILE A 127 -16.86 5.34 9.36
N ASP A 128 -17.09 6.65 9.47
CA ASP A 128 -18.44 7.19 9.36
C ASP A 128 -18.84 7.25 7.88
N LEU A 129 -19.54 6.23 7.41
CA LEU A 129 -19.90 6.07 5.99
C LEU A 129 -20.74 7.24 5.44
N ASN A 130 -21.54 7.88 6.29
CA ASN A 130 -22.44 8.97 5.88
C ASN A 130 -21.68 10.24 5.51
N THR A 131 -20.53 10.48 6.15
CA THR A 131 -19.68 11.66 5.90
C THR A 131 -18.40 11.33 5.14
N PHE A 132 -18.20 10.05 4.80
CA PHE A 132 -17.01 9.57 4.09
C PHE A 132 -16.96 10.08 2.65
N LYS A 133 -15.83 10.69 2.28
CA LYS A 133 -15.60 11.25 0.94
C LYS A 133 -14.15 11.10 0.51
N HIS A 134 -13.96 11.00 -0.81
CA HIS A 134 -12.65 11.07 -1.46
C HIS A 134 -12.24 12.54 -1.61
N LEU A 135 -11.01 12.88 -1.23
CA LEU A 135 -10.45 14.23 -1.35
C LEU A 135 -9.58 14.41 -2.60
N GLY A 136 -9.28 13.33 -3.32
CA GLY A 136 -8.32 13.28 -4.42
C GLY A 136 -7.07 12.50 -4.03
N SER A 137 -6.34 11.98 -5.04
CA SER A 137 -5.17 11.12 -4.83
C SER A 137 -5.54 9.93 -3.90
N ALA A 138 -4.69 9.58 -2.94
CA ALA A 138 -4.89 8.52 -1.96
C ALA A 138 -5.63 9.00 -0.69
N PHE A 139 -6.15 10.23 -0.65
CA PHE A 139 -6.68 10.84 0.58
C PHE A 139 -8.21 10.77 0.66
N TYR A 140 -8.71 10.36 1.83
CA TYR A 140 -10.14 10.27 2.13
C TYR A 140 -10.41 10.91 3.50
N LYS A 141 -11.66 11.28 3.75
CA LYS A 141 -12.06 11.92 5.00
C LYS A 141 -13.47 11.54 5.38
N ASP A 142 -13.72 11.40 6.67
CA ASP A 142 -15.06 11.50 7.26
C ASP A 142 -15.08 12.63 8.31
N LYS A 143 -16.15 12.70 9.11
CA LYS A 143 -16.27 13.71 10.17
C LYS A 143 -15.25 13.57 11.31
N ASN A 144 -14.64 12.39 11.47
CA ASN A 144 -13.78 12.04 12.60
C ASN A 144 -12.30 11.95 12.21
N ASN A 145 -11.98 11.45 11.01
CA ASN A 145 -10.62 11.11 10.62
C ASN A 145 -10.28 11.50 9.16
N ILE A 146 -8.97 11.63 8.91
CA ILE A 146 -8.38 11.60 7.56
C ILE A 146 -7.75 10.23 7.35
N TYR A 147 -8.02 9.62 6.21
CA TYR A 147 -7.50 8.32 5.83
C TYR A 147 -6.60 8.42 4.60
N THR A 148 -5.62 7.53 4.51
CA THR A 148 -4.88 7.28 3.28
C THR A 148 -5.09 5.85 2.82
N PHE A 149 -5.29 5.66 1.53
CA PHE A 149 -5.27 4.36 0.89
C PHE A 149 -4.56 4.48 -0.45
N TYR A 150 -3.31 4.00 -0.47
CA TYR A 150 -2.50 3.95 -1.69
C TYR A 150 -2.54 2.53 -2.26
N GLU A 151 -3.11 2.40 -3.45
CA GLU A 151 -3.19 1.12 -4.15
C GLU A 151 -1.80 0.70 -4.64
N MET A 152 -1.40 -0.52 -4.28
CA MET A 152 -0.14 -1.13 -4.71
C MET A 152 -0.41 -2.53 -5.25
N ALA A 153 0.53 -3.07 -6.03
CA ALA A 153 0.53 -4.48 -6.38
C ALA A 153 0.50 -5.33 -5.09
N GLY A 154 -0.63 -5.99 -4.82
CA GLY A 154 -0.87 -6.75 -3.58
C GLY A 154 -1.92 -6.15 -2.64
N GLY A 155 -2.60 -5.06 -3.01
CA GLY A 155 -3.84 -4.62 -2.37
C GLY A 155 -3.75 -3.39 -1.47
N GLY A 156 -2.57 -2.78 -1.33
CA GLY A 156 -2.40 -1.53 -0.57
C GLY A 156 -2.68 -1.66 0.93
N ARG A 157 -2.63 -0.53 1.64
CA ARG A 157 -2.93 -0.44 3.08
C ARG A 157 -3.70 0.83 3.39
N VAL A 158 -4.64 0.74 4.33
CA VAL A 158 -5.41 1.88 4.81
C VAL A 158 -4.83 2.37 6.12
N TRP A 159 -4.53 3.66 6.21
CA TRP A 159 -4.04 4.29 7.44
C TRP A 159 -4.95 5.44 7.85
N ILE A 160 -4.96 5.75 9.14
CA ILE A 160 -5.44 7.04 9.64
C ILE A 160 -4.23 7.95 9.81
N LEU A 161 -4.30 9.17 9.29
CA LEU A 161 -3.30 10.20 9.56
C LEU A 161 -3.51 10.74 10.97
N LYS A 162 -2.78 10.16 11.93
CA LYS A 162 -2.77 10.63 13.32
C LYS A 162 -2.31 12.09 13.34
N ASP A 163 -2.97 12.90 14.17
CA ASP A 163 -2.70 14.33 14.37
C ASP A 163 -2.98 15.26 13.17
N ALA A 164 -3.58 14.75 12.09
CA ALA A 164 -4.01 15.60 10.99
C ALA A 164 -5.14 16.55 11.44
N ASP A 165 -4.98 17.85 11.17
CA ASP A 165 -6.01 18.84 11.46
C ASP A 165 -7.14 18.73 10.42
N LEU A 166 -8.24 18.08 10.82
CA LEU A 166 -9.38 17.84 9.94
C LEU A 166 -9.93 19.12 9.29
N LYS A 167 -9.91 20.26 10.00
CA LYS A 167 -10.55 21.49 9.53
C LYS A 167 -9.78 22.11 8.38
N THR A 168 -8.44 22.04 8.42
CA THR A 168 -7.55 22.69 7.45
C THR A 168 -6.99 21.74 6.41
N PHE A 169 -7.16 20.42 6.59
CA PHE A 169 -6.70 19.41 5.64
C PHE A 169 -7.29 19.59 4.24
N ARG A 170 -6.43 19.67 3.24
CA ARG A 170 -6.79 19.75 1.82
C ARG A 170 -5.71 19.12 0.94
N THR A 171 -6.13 18.55 -0.19
CA THR A 171 -5.21 18.07 -1.23
C THR A 171 -4.58 19.24 -1.99
N ILE A 172 -3.33 19.09 -2.39
CA ILE A 172 -2.55 20.06 -3.17
C ILE A 172 -1.76 19.34 -4.27
N GLY A 173 -1.82 19.86 -5.49
CA GLY A 173 -1.23 19.16 -6.64
C GLY A 173 -1.90 17.81 -6.89
N GLU A 174 -1.13 16.85 -7.42
CA GLU A 174 -1.66 15.53 -7.80
C GLU A 174 -1.40 14.44 -6.76
N CYS A 175 -0.37 14.59 -5.92
CA CYS A 175 0.09 13.52 -5.03
C CYS A 175 0.34 13.95 -3.58
N TYR A 176 -0.08 15.17 -3.23
CA TYR A 176 0.21 15.77 -1.93
C TYR A 176 -1.08 16.31 -1.28
N ALA A 177 -0.99 16.51 0.02
CA ALA A 177 -1.98 17.21 0.82
C ALA A 177 -1.28 18.03 1.91
N LYS A 178 -2.00 18.95 2.51
CA LYS A 178 -1.52 19.70 3.67
C LYS A 178 -2.65 20.03 4.62
N ASP A 179 -2.31 20.15 5.89
CA ASP A 179 -3.13 20.85 6.88
C ASP A 179 -2.39 22.10 7.35
N LYS A 180 -2.75 22.68 8.50
CA LYS A 180 -2.09 23.88 9.05
C LYS A 180 -0.66 23.64 9.58
N ASN A 181 -0.31 22.39 9.88
CA ASN A 181 0.92 22.02 10.58
C ASN A 181 1.89 21.23 9.68
N TYR A 182 1.37 20.39 8.78
CA TYR A 182 2.12 19.35 8.11
C TYR A 182 1.81 19.27 6.61
N ILE A 183 2.79 18.75 5.87
CA ILE A 183 2.63 18.31 4.48
C ILE A 183 2.57 16.80 4.47
N TYR A 184 1.72 16.27 3.60
CA TYR A 184 1.50 14.85 3.42
C TYR A 184 1.73 14.44 1.97
N GLY A 185 2.43 13.33 1.76
CA GLY A 185 2.59 12.69 0.46
C GLY A 185 1.75 11.41 0.39
N GLU A 186 1.21 11.08 -0.78
CA GLU A 186 0.29 9.94 -0.91
C GLU A 186 0.92 8.58 -0.54
N ARG A 187 2.25 8.44 -0.65
CA ARG A 187 3.01 7.24 -0.20
C ARG A 187 3.68 7.38 1.16
N ALA A 188 4.15 8.58 1.49
CA ALA A 188 4.92 8.85 2.71
C ALA A 188 4.02 9.10 3.93
N MET A 189 2.72 9.32 3.73
CA MET A 189 1.83 9.89 4.74
C MET A 189 2.36 11.25 5.17
N LYS A 190 2.89 11.42 6.38
CA LYS A 190 3.51 12.67 6.82
C LYS A 190 4.92 12.79 6.25
N MET A 191 5.23 13.91 5.61
CA MET A 191 6.58 14.17 5.11
C MET A 191 7.47 14.75 6.20
N ASP A 192 8.67 14.18 6.35
CA ASP A 192 9.69 14.67 7.26
C ASP A 192 10.65 15.64 6.56
N ALA A 193 11.25 16.55 7.34
CA ALA A 193 12.27 17.51 6.89
C ALA A 193 11.89 18.42 5.71
N VAL A 194 10.59 18.62 5.48
CA VAL A 194 10.08 19.61 4.52
C VAL A 194 9.83 20.95 5.19
N ASP A 195 10.10 22.04 4.47
CA ASP A 195 9.68 23.37 4.92
C ASP A 195 8.24 23.65 4.49
N TYR A 196 7.36 23.67 5.49
CA TYR A 196 5.93 23.87 5.29
C TYR A 196 5.58 25.20 4.58
N LYS A 197 6.36 26.27 4.84
CA LYS A 197 6.04 27.62 4.36
C LYS A 197 6.32 27.78 2.87
N THR A 198 7.42 27.21 2.39
CA THR A 198 7.87 27.31 1.01
C THR A 198 7.44 26.12 0.15
N PHE A 199 6.87 25.06 0.76
CA PHE A 199 6.38 23.89 0.03
C PHE A 199 5.37 24.25 -1.05
N LYS A 200 5.70 23.94 -2.30
CA LYS A 200 4.87 24.15 -3.48
C LYS A 200 4.87 22.93 -4.40
N THR A 201 3.71 22.71 -5.01
CA THR A 201 3.47 21.78 -6.11
C THR A 201 2.47 22.45 -7.06
N CYS A 202 2.23 21.87 -8.23
CA CYS A 202 1.40 22.47 -9.26
C CYS A 202 0.54 21.44 -9.99
N LYS A 203 -0.54 21.93 -10.63
CA LYS A 203 -1.36 21.12 -11.53
C LYS A 203 -0.51 20.65 -12.71
N SER A 204 -0.64 19.38 -13.12
CA SER A 204 0.14 18.77 -14.20
C SER A 204 1.64 18.74 -13.94
N CYS A 205 2.03 18.72 -12.66
CA CYS A 205 3.40 18.51 -12.22
C CYS A 205 3.60 17.09 -11.68
N GLY A 206 2.59 16.22 -11.78
CA GLY A 206 2.65 14.88 -11.21
C GLY A 206 2.98 14.92 -9.72
N CYS A 207 3.76 13.94 -9.28
CA CYS A 207 4.21 13.84 -7.89
C CYS A 207 5.49 14.63 -7.61
N TYR A 208 5.77 15.71 -8.35
CA TYR A 208 6.87 16.62 -8.07
C TYR A 208 6.45 17.75 -7.12
N ALA A 209 7.34 18.12 -6.22
CA ALA A 209 7.20 19.26 -5.34
C ALA A 209 8.57 19.92 -5.08
N LYS A 210 8.54 21.11 -4.50
CA LYS A 210 9.73 21.88 -4.11
C LYS A 210 9.45 22.64 -2.82
N ASP A 211 10.46 22.78 -1.97
CA ASP A 211 10.52 23.75 -0.88
C ASP A 211 11.92 24.40 -0.83
N GLU A 212 12.27 25.08 0.26
CA GLU A 212 13.60 25.67 0.46
C GLU A 212 14.73 24.63 0.57
N ASN A 213 14.41 23.41 1.01
CA ASN A 213 15.37 22.33 1.21
C ASN A 213 15.66 21.56 -0.08
N GLY A 214 14.84 21.70 -1.11
CA GLY A 214 15.09 21.15 -2.44
C GLY A 214 13.84 20.69 -3.19
N TYR A 215 14.02 19.70 -4.06
CA TYR A 215 12.95 19.09 -4.86
C TYR A 215 12.61 17.70 -4.35
N TYR A 216 11.37 17.29 -4.57
CA TYR A 216 10.85 15.99 -4.15
C TYR A 216 10.13 15.31 -5.30
N TYR A 217 10.22 13.99 -5.35
CA TYR A 217 9.42 13.13 -6.21
C TYR A 217 8.82 11.98 -5.39
N TRP A 218 7.49 11.84 -5.41
CA TRP A 218 6.77 10.88 -4.57
C TRP A 218 7.05 11.03 -3.07
N GLY A 219 7.36 12.26 -2.64
CA GLY A 219 7.74 12.59 -1.27
C GLY A 219 9.19 12.29 -0.90
N ASN A 220 9.99 11.67 -1.79
CA ASN A 220 11.42 11.48 -1.56
C ASN A 220 12.21 12.68 -2.08
N LYS A 221 13.19 13.14 -1.32
CA LYS A 221 14.08 14.23 -1.74
C LYS A 221 14.92 13.77 -2.94
N ILE A 222 15.07 14.67 -3.91
CA ILE A 222 15.97 14.49 -5.05
C ILE A 222 17.34 15.02 -4.63
N GLU A 223 18.31 14.12 -4.45
CA GLU A 223 19.64 14.47 -3.95
C GLU A 223 20.45 15.33 -4.92
N ASP A 224 20.48 14.96 -6.21
CA ASP A 224 21.19 15.73 -7.23
C ASP A 224 20.29 16.06 -8.43
N ILE A 225 19.79 17.29 -8.43
CA ILE A 225 18.92 17.82 -9.48
C ILE A 225 19.62 17.91 -10.84
N ASN A 226 20.96 18.00 -10.87
CA ASN A 226 21.73 18.13 -12.10
C ASN A 226 21.83 16.81 -12.88
N THR A 227 21.55 15.68 -12.24
CA THR A 227 21.49 14.37 -12.91
C THR A 227 20.25 14.21 -13.80
N ILE A 228 19.27 15.09 -13.67
CA ILE A 228 18.01 15.01 -14.41
C ILE A 228 18.21 15.56 -15.82
N THR A 229 18.16 14.67 -16.82
CA THR A 229 18.27 15.02 -18.24
C THR A 229 16.95 14.91 -19.00
N ASN A 230 15.93 14.29 -18.40
CA ASN A 230 14.62 14.12 -19.03
C ASN A 230 13.91 15.47 -19.23
N LYS A 231 13.58 15.79 -20.48
CA LYS A 231 13.00 17.08 -20.89
C LYS A 231 11.68 17.42 -20.18
N GLU A 232 10.82 16.43 -19.95
CA GLU A 232 9.54 16.64 -19.27
C GLU A 232 9.75 16.99 -17.80
N THR A 233 10.68 16.28 -17.14
CA THR A 233 11.03 16.53 -15.74
C THR A 233 11.68 17.90 -15.57
N LEU A 234 12.59 18.29 -16.47
CA LEU A 234 13.18 19.64 -16.48
C LEU A 234 12.13 20.74 -16.66
N ALA A 235 11.11 20.50 -17.50
CA ALA A 235 10.00 21.45 -17.65
C ALA A 235 9.17 21.58 -16.37
N ILE A 236 8.96 20.49 -15.63
CA ILE A 236 8.29 20.51 -14.31
C ILE A 236 9.13 21.27 -13.29
N ILE A 237 10.43 21.00 -13.20
CA ILE A 237 11.37 21.71 -12.31
C ILE A 237 11.35 23.21 -12.59
N LYS A 238 11.32 23.61 -13.87
CA LYS A 238 11.19 25.02 -14.26
C LYS A 238 9.87 25.64 -13.80
N LYS A 239 8.75 24.92 -13.85
CA LYS A 239 7.45 25.41 -13.33
C LYS A 239 7.45 25.55 -11.81
N LEU A 240 8.23 24.74 -11.11
CA LEU A 240 8.37 24.78 -9.66
C LEU A 240 9.37 25.84 -9.20
N ASN A 241 10.10 26.52 -10.08
CA ASN A 241 10.93 27.67 -9.72
C ASN A 241 10.09 28.93 -9.68
#